data_AF-A0A349U3V4-F1
#
_entry.id   AF-A0A349U3V4-F1
#
_cell.length_a   1.000
_cell.length_b   1.000
_cell.length_c   1.000
_cell.angle_alpha   90.00
_cell.angle_beta   90.00
_cell.angle_gamma   90.00
#
_symmetry.space_group_name_H-M   'P 1'
#
loop_
_entity.id
_entity.type
_entity.pdbx_description
1 polymer ?
#
loop_
_entity_poly.entity_id
_entity_poly.type
_entity_poly.pdbx_seq_one_letter_code
_entity_poly.pdbx_strand_id
1 'polypeptide(L)' 'MSISIGYAVSNGKKVSATDLFKEADNKMYQEKLYSNHSTRSEVIRTLMKSLEMRDFIAEGHVDRLQVLI' A
#
# COMPACT_ATOMS: atom_id res chain seq x y z
N MET A 1 -5.86 -0.16 11.23
CA MET A 1 -7.11 0.34 10.61
C MET A 1 -6.74 1.51 9.72
N SER A 2 -7.14 1.50 8.45
CA SER A 2 -6.96 2.63 7.52
C SER A 2 -8.31 3.34 7.30
N ILE A 3 -8.26 4.66 7.17
CA ILE A 3 -9.41 5.51 6.81
C ILE A 3 -9.10 6.15 5.44
N SER A 4 -10.07 6.09 4.53
CA SER A 4 -10.03 6.78 3.23
C SER A 4 -11.03 7.93 3.23
N ILE A 5 -10.65 9.07 2.67
CA ILE A 5 -11.46 10.30 2.62
C ILE A 5 -11.42 10.83 1.18
N GLY A 6 -12.57 11.29 0.68
CA GLY A 6 -12.68 12.01 -0.59
C GLY A 6 -13.29 13.38 -0.38
N TYR A 7 -12.95 14.33 -1.26
CA TYR A 7 -13.44 15.71 -1.18
C TYR A 7 -13.71 16.31 -2.56
N ALA A 8 -14.63 17.26 -2.61
CA ALA A 8 -14.96 18.03 -3.79
C ALA A 8 -15.30 19.47 -3.40
N VAL A 9 -14.93 20.42 -4.26
CA VAL A 9 -15.20 21.85 -4.08
C VAL A 9 -15.63 22.45 -5.41
N SER A 10 -16.61 23.34 -5.39
CA SER A 10 -16.97 24.10 -6.58
C SER A 10 -16.20 25.40 -6.63
N ASN A 11 -15.47 25.64 -7.72
CA ASN A 11 -14.69 26.86 -7.91
C ASN A 11 -15.40 27.80 -8.88
N GLY A 12 -16.20 28.73 -8.34
CA GLY A 12 -16.89 29.79 -9.12
C GLY A 12 -18.04 29.32 -10.02
N LYS A 13 -18.28 28.00 -10.14
CA LYS A 13 -19.42 27.43 -10.88
C LYS A 13 -20.58 27.14 -9.93
N LYS A 14 -21.82 27.30 -10.41
CA LYS A 14 -22.99 26.84 -9.68
C LYS A 14 -23.12 25.33 -9.89
N VAL A 15 -22.60 24.56 -8.95
CA VAL A 15 -22.75 23.09 -8.89
C VAL A 15 -23.68 22.78 -7.74
N SER A 16 -24.58 21.81 -7.90
CA SER A 16 -25.47 21.43 -6.82
C SER A 16 -24.67 20.79 -5.69
N ALA A 17 -25.11 20.97 -4.44
CA ALA A 17 -24.48 20.31 -3.30
C ALA A 17 -24.49 18.78 -3.48
N THR A 18 -25.56 18.22 -4.05
CA THR A 18 -25.70 16.79 -4.35
C THR A 18 -24.61 16.28 -5.28
N ASP A 19 -24.26 17.05 -6.31
CA ASP A 19 -23.21 16.65 -7.26
C ASP A 19 -21.83 16.71 -6.60
N LEU A 20 -21.56 17.71 -5.75
CA LEU A 20 -20.32 17.77 -4.97
C LEU A 20 -20.20 16.60 -3.99
N PHE A 21 -21.29 16.22 -3.31
CA PHE A 21 -21.29 15.04 -2.43
C PHE A 21 -21.03 13.75 -3.21
N LYS A 22 -21.65 13.58 -4.38
CA LYS A 22 -21.39 12.43 -5.26
C LYS A 22 -19.93 12.39 -5.72
N GLU A 23 -19.35 13.52 -6.08
CA GLU A 23 -17.95 13.59 -6.49
C GLU A 23 -17.00 13.23 -5.33
N ALA A 24 -17.24 13.77 -4.14
CA ALA A 24 -16.46 13.46 -2.96
C ALA A 24 -16.53 11.96 -2.61
N ASP A 25 -17.73 11.36 -2.66
CA ASP A 25 -17.94 9.93 -2.40
C ASP A 25 -17.24 9.06 -3.45
N ASN A 26 -17.32 9.41 -4.73
CA ASN A 26 -16.62 8.70 -5.80
C ASN A 26 -15.09 8.73 -5.61
N LYS A 27 -14.53 9.88 -5.22
CA LYS A 27 -13.08 10.00 -4.93
C LYS A 27 -12.68 9.20 -3.70
N MET A 28 -13.52 9.17 -2.65
CA MET A 28 -13.28 8.29 -1.50
C MET A 28 -13.26 6.82 -1.92
N TYR A 29 -14.20 6.42 -2.77
CA TYR A 29 -14.27 5.05 -3.26
C TYR A 29 -13.03 4.65 -4.07
N GLN A 30 -12.51 5.55 -4.90
CA GLN A 30 -11.25 5.36 -5.60
C GLN A 30 -10.09 5.13 -4.61
N GLU A 31 -9.97 5.95 -3.57
CA GLU A 31 -8.96 5.79 -2.52
C GLU A 31 -9.10 4.46 -1.75
N LYS A 32 -10.33 3.98 -1.50
CA LYS A 32 -10.54 2.65 -0.91
C LYS A 32 -9.99 1.55 -1.79
N LEU A 33 -10.21 1.62 -3.11
CA LEU A 33 -9.67 0.63 -4.04
C LEU A 33 -8.14 0.65 -4.05
N TYR A 34 -7.53 1.83 -4.18
CA TYR A 34 -6.07 1.98 -4.17
C TYR A 34 -5.42 1.52 -2.86
N SER A 35 -5.98 1.93 -1.71
CA SER A 35 -5.44 1.57 -0.40
C SER A 35 -5.58 0.07 -0.08
N ASN A 36 -6.65 -0.58 -0.53
CA ASN A 36 -6.82 -2.02 -0.38
C ASN A 36 -5.76 -2.80 -1.18
N HIS A 37 -5.41 -2.32 -2.38
CA HIS A 37 -4.28 -2.85 -3.15
C HIS A 37 -2.93 -2.62 -2.44
N SER A 38 -2.71 -1.42 -1.89
CA SER A 38 -1.48 -1.07 -1.17
C SER A 38 -1.22 -1.98 0.04
N THR A 39 -2.23 -2.21 0.88
CA THR A 39 -2.09 -3.06 2.09
C THR A 39 -1.71 -4.49 1.71
N ARG A 40 -2.38 -5.07 0.69
CA ARG A 40 -2.03 -6.40 0.17
C ARG A 40 -0.60 -6.44 -0.38
N SER A 41 -0.18 -5.41 -1.09
CA SER A 41 1.19 -5.30 -1.62
C SER A 41 2.23 -5.16 -0.51
N GLU A 42 1.95 -4.45 0.57
CA GLU A 42 2.86 -4.35 1.73
C GLU A 42 3.05 -5.68 2.45
N VAL A 43 1.98 -6.45 2.62
CA VAL A 43 2.07 -7.80 3.19
C VAL A 43 2.94 -8.70 2.31
N ILE A 44 2.68 -8.73 0.99
CA ILE A 44 3.49 -9.52 0.04
C ILE A 44 4.96 -9.08 0.08
N ARG A 45 5.23 -7.77 0.06
CA ARG A 45 6.60 -7.23 0.12
C ARG A 45 7.32 -7.62 1.41
N THR A 46 6.60 -7.61 2.54
CA THR A 46 7.15 -8.01 3.85
C THR A 46 7.48 -9.50 3.88
N LEU A 47 6.61 -10.34 3.31
CA LEU A 47 6.86 -11.77 3.17
C LEU A 47 8.07 -12.03 2.26
N MET A 48 8.17 -11.35 1.11
CA MET A 48 9.32 -11.48 0.21
C MET A 48 10.63 -11.11 0.90
N LYS A 49 10.69 -9.99 1.62
CA LYS A 49 11.86 -9.60 2.43
C LYS A 49 12.23 -10.63 3.51
N SER A 50 11.23 -11.29 4.10
CA SER A 50 11.46 -12.32 5.11
C SER A 50 12.03 -13.61 4.50
N LEU A 51 11.60 -13.95 3.28
CA LEU A 51 12.16 -15.06 2.51
C LEU A 51 13.58 -14.73 2.03
N GLU A 52 13.82 -13.54 1.48
CA GLU A 52 15.17 -13.06 1.11
C GLU A 52 16.15 -13.13 2.30
N MET A 53 15.71 -12.72 3.49
CA MET A 53 16.53 -12.84 4.71
C MET A 53 16.82 -14.30 5.09
N ARG A 54 15.85 -15.20 4.93
CA ARG A 54 16.05 -16.63 5.18
C ARG A 54 16.96 -17.27 4.14
N ASP A 55 16.81 -16.94 2.87
CA ASP A 55 17.68 -17.40 1.78
C ASP A 55 19.10 -16.86 1.98
N PHE A 56 19.25 -15.59 2.38
CA PHE A 56 20.54 -15.01 2.74
C PHE A 56 21.23 -15.74 3.91
N ILE A 57 20.47 -16.15 4.94
CA ILE A 57 20.98 -16.97 6.04
C ILE A 57 21.31 -18.41 5.57
N ALA A 58 20.50 -18.96 4.66
CA ALA A 58 20.66 -20.31 4.13
C ALA A 58 21.86 -20.45 3.19
N GLU A 59 22.19 -19.40 2.43
CA GLU A 59 23.31 -19.39 1.47
C GLU A 59 24.65 -18.95 2.07
N GLY A 60 24.69 -18.11 3.12
CA GLY A 60 25.89 -17.30 3.42
C GLY A 60 26.71 -17.60 4.68
N HIS A 61 26.38 -18.62 5.48
CA HIS A 61 27.15 -18.96 6.71
C HIS A 61 27.96 -20.24 6.63
N VAL A 62 27.61 -21.18 5.75
CA VAL A 62 28.37 -22.43 5.59
C VAL A 62 29.77 -22.16 5.03
N ASP A 63 29.91 -21.19 4.11
CA ASP A 63 31.22 -20.82 3.55
C ASP A 63 32.11 -20.01 4.51
N ARG A 64 31.51 -19.22 5.42
CA ARG A 64 32.27 -18.46 6.43
C ARG A 64 32.80 -19.32 7.57
N LEU A 65 32.28 -20.53 7.75
CA LEU A 65 32.82 -21.54 8.67
C LEU A 65 33.97 -22.36 8.04
N GLN A 66 34.11 -22.40 6.72
CA GLN A 66 35.22 -23.09 6.05
C GLN A 66 36.54 -22.31 6.02
N VAL A 67 36.56 -21.01 6.36
CA VAL A 67 37.79 -20.20 6.45
C VAL A 67 38.51 -20.35 7.81
N LEU A 68 37.95 -21.15 8.73
CA LEU A 68 38.55 -21.48 10.03
C LEU A 68 39.06 -22.92 10.14
N ILE A 69 39.17 -23.65 9.01
CA ILE A 69 39.83 -24.97 8.93
C ILE A 69 41.05 -24.86 8.01
#